data_AF-A0A1R4HPQ2-F1
#
_entry.id   AF-A0A1R4HPQ2-F1
#
_cell.length_a   1.000
_cell.length_b   1.000
_cell.length_c   1.000
_cell.angle_alpha   90.00
_cell.angle_beta   90.00
_cell.angle_gamma   90.00
#
_symmetry.space_group_name_H-M   'P 1'
#
loop_
_entity.id
_entity.type
_entity.pdbx_description
1 polymer ?
#
loop_
_entity_poly.entity_id
_entity_poly.type
_entity_poly.pdbx_seq_one_letter_code
_entity_poly.pdbx_strand_id
1 'polypeptide(L)'
;MGEKTDPRARRRFRVQTLIGVSPLFIGTVINGLIRPALARELPLTERRVGGSVRGSDRWWEADAETAADHPVLTAFLGLSDGAIGGICLLACVVLGLGAWLWGRRYPKSA
;
A
#
# COMPACT_ATOMS: atom_id res chain seq x y z
N MET A 1 -39.70 8.12 8.27
CA MET A 1 -39.07 9.37 7.79
C MET A 1 -37.72 9.00 7.18
N GLY A 2 -37.71 8.58 5.91
CA GLY A 2 -36.50 8.08 5.25
C GLY A 2 -35.74 9.24 4.62
N GLU A 3 -34.58 9.58 5.16
CA GLU A 3 -33.68 10.57 4.57
C GLU A 3 -33.31 10.11 3.15
N LYS A 4 -33.86 10.78 2.14
CA LYS A 4 -33.52 10.54 0.73
C LYS A 4 -32.09 11.01 0.52
N THR A 5 -31.14 10.12 0.79
CA THR A 5 -29.71 10.39 0.67
C THR A 5 -29.39 10.71 -0.79
N ASP A 6 -28.92 11.93 -1.05
CA ASP A 6 -28.60 12.43 -2.39
C ASP A 6 -27.66 11.46 -3.14
N PRO A 7 -28.05 10.96 -4.33
CA PRO A 7 -27.22 10.05 -5.12
C PRO A 7 -25.84 10.65 -5.48
N ARG A 8 -25.72 11.99 -5.55
CA ARG A 8 -24.44 12.66 -5.78
C ARG A 8 -23.54 12.62 -4.54
N ALA A 9 -24.12 12.74 -3.35
CA ALA A 9 -23.39 12.59 -2.09
C ALA A 9 -22.88 11.15 -1.94
N ARG A 10 -23.72 10.14 -2.24
CA ARG A 10 -23.33 8.72 -2.24
C ARG A 10 -22.19 8.42 -3.21
N ARG A 11 -22.20 8.99 -4.43
CA ARG A 11 -21.14 8.79 -5.43
C ARG A 11 -19.80 9.39 -4.98
N ARG A 12 -19.81 10.59 -4.38
CA ARG A 12 -18.59 11.25 -3.88
C ARG A 12 -17.95 10.47 -2.74
N PHE A 13 -18.76 10.02 -1.78
CA PHE A 13 -18.28 9.19 -0.69
C PHE A 13 -17.63 7.90 -1.20
N ARG A 14 -18.27 7.18 -2.14
CA ARG A 14 -17.70 5.98 -2.76
C ARG A 14 -16.35 6.25 -3.43
N VAL A 15 -16.22 7.33 -4.20
CA VAL A 15 -14.95 7.67 -4.86
C VAL A 15 -13.86 7.99 -3.83
N GLN A 16 -14.18 8.74 -2.77
CA GLN A 16 -13.24 9.05 -1.71
C GLN A 16 -12.81 7.80 -0.94
N THR A 17 -13.74 6.90 -0.62
CA THR A 17 -13.44 5.61 0.00
C THR A 17 -12.55 4.77 -0.90
N LEU A 18 -12.84 4.68 -2.20
CA LEU A 18 -12.01 3.91 -3.15
C LEU A 18 -10.60 4.49 -3.26
N ILE A 19 -10.45 5.81 -3.33
CA ILE A 19 -9.14 6.47 -3.35
C ILE A 19 -8.36 6.15 -2.07
N GLY A 20 -9.01 6.18 -0.91
CA GLY A 20 -8.36 5.87 0.37
C GLY A 20 -8.02 4.39 0.55
N VAL A 21 -8.85 3.47 0.05
CA VAL A 21 -8.66 2.02 0.21
C VAL A 21 -7.71 1.44 -0.85
N SER A 22 -7.63 2.06 -2.03
CA SER A 22 -6.82 1.54 -3.13
C SER A 22 -5.34 1.28 -2.79
N PRO A 23 -4.60 2.15 -2.05
CA PRO A 23 -3.20 1.90 -1.74
C PRO A 23 -3.03 0.71 -0.79
N LEU A 24 -3.96 0.53 0.15
CA LEU A 24 -3.95 -0.61 1.06
C LEU A 24 -4.20 -1.91 0.31
N PHE A 25 -5.18 -1.92 -0.60
CA PHE A 25 -5.48 -3.09 -1.43
C PHE A 25 -4.32 -3.45 -2.36
N ILE A 26 -3.71 -2.46 -3.00
CA ILE A 26 -2.54 -2.66 -3.86
C ILE A 26 -1.37 -3.19 -3.02
N GLY A 27 -1.12 -2.60 -1.86
CA GLY A 27 -0.08 -3.03 -0.93
C GLY A 27 -0.24 -4.47 -0.46
N THR A 28 -1.46 -4.89 -0.13
CA THR A 28 -1.73 -6.27 0.28
C THR A 28 -1.56 -7.27 -0.85
N VAL A 29 -1.98 -6.94 -2.08
CA VAL A 29 -1.74 -7.78 -3.26
C VAL A 29 -0.25 -7.89 -3.55
N ILE A 30 0.47 -6.77 -3.48
CA ILE A 30 1.92 -6.74 -3.70
C ILE A 30 2.63 -7.62 -2.66
N ASN A 31 2.38 -7.42 -1.36
CA ASN A 31 3.02 -8.21 -0.29
C ASN A 31 2.61 -9.68 -0.27
N GLY A 32 1.34 -9.97 -0.57
CA GLY A 32 0.77 -11.31 -0.47
C GLY A 32 1.08 -12.20 -1.65
N LEU A 33 1.16 -11.63 -2.86
CA LEU A 33 1.23 -12.41 -4.11
C LEU A 33 2.44 -12.07 -4.96
N ILE A 34 2.66 -10.79 -5.25
CA ILE A 34 3.68 -10.36 -6.22
C ILE A 34 5.07 -10.54 -5.62
N ARG A 35 5.27 -10.11 -4.38
CA ARG A 35 6.55 -10.14 -3.68
C ARG A 35 7.07 -11.57 -3.48
N PRO A 36 6.25 -12.55 -3.03
CA PRO A 36 6.67 -13.94 -2.98
C PRO A 36 6.90 -14.57 -4.35
N ALA A 37 6.16 -14.17 -5.38
CA ALA A 37 6.38 -14.67 -6.74
C ALA A 37 7.74 -14.21 -7.29
N LEU A 38 8.06 -12.92 -7.16
CA LEU A 38 9.35 -12.36 -7.56
C LEU A 38 10.52 -12.98 -6.79
N ALA A 39 10.33 -13.26 -5.51
CA ALA A 39 11.37 -13.88 -4.70
C ALA A 39 11.72 -15.32 -5.09
N ARG A 40 10.88 -16.01 -5.88
CA ARG A 40 11.17 -17.36 -6.39
C ARG A 40 12.08 -17.36 -7.61
N GLU A 41 12.14 -16.24 -8.32
CA GLU A 41 12.91 -16.10 -9.56
C GLU A 41 14.39 -15.72 -9.30
N LEU A 42 14.73 -15.37 -8.06
CA LEU A 42 16.06 -14.91 -7.66
C LEU A 42 16.62 -15.76 -6.51
N PRO A 43 17.94 -15.92 -6.40
CA PRO A 43 18.58 -16.68 -5.32
C PRO A 43 18.59 -15.88 -3.99
N LEU A 44 17.41 -15.58 -3.46
CA LEU A 44 17.24 -14.76 -2.26
C LEU A 44 17.07 -15.61 -1.00
N THR A 45 17.56 -15.10 0.12
CA THR A 45 17.31 -15.69 1.44
C THR A 45 16.11 -15.01 2.10
N GLU A 46 15.06 -15.76 2.38
CA GLU A 46 13.91 -15.26 3.15
C GLU A 46 14.30 -15.08 4.62
N ARG A 47 14.02 -13.90 5.16
CA ARG A 47 14.09 -13.58 6.58
C ARG A 47 12.70 -13.31 7.10
N ARG A 48 12.45 -13.82 8.30
CA ARG A 48 11.16 -13.69 8.97
C ARG A 48 11.39 -13.46 10.45
N VAL A 49 10.78 -12.40 10.99
CA VAL A 49 10.83 -12.05 12.40
C VAL A 49 9.41 -11.91 12.93
N GLY A 50 9.14 -12.55 14.07
CA GLY A 50 7.80 -12.64 14.66
C GLY A 50 7.22 -14.05 14.51
N GLY A 51 6.98 -14.71 15.64
CA GLY A 51 6.52 -16.09 15.73
C GLY A 51 5.07 -16.25 16.22
N SER A 52 4.23 -15.22 16.10
CA SER A 52 2.88 -15.26 16.69
C SER A 52 1.77 -14.79 15.74
N VAL A 53 0.54 -15.20 16.05
CA VAL A 53 -0.73 -14.89 15.38
C VAL A 53 -0.98 -13.38 15.21
N ARG A 54 -0.24 -12.51 15.91
CA ARG A 54 -0.39 -11.05 15.89
C ARG A 54 0.45 -10.32 14.84
N GLY A 55 1.38 -10.97 14.17
CA GLY A 55 2.19 -10.34 13.15
C GLY A 55 3.49 -11.07 12.90
N SER A 56 3.80 -11.21 11.62
CA SER A 56 5.04 -11.77 11.10
C SER A 56 5.59 -10.77 10.11
N ASP A 57 6.75 -10.18 10.41
CA ASP A 57 7.46 -9.34 9.46
C ASP A 57 8.38 -10.20 8.62
N ARG A 58 8.38 -9.98 7.30
CA ARG A 58 9.15 -10.78 6.35
C ARG A 58 9.85 -9.87 5.34
N TRP A 59 11.07 -10.24 5.00
CA TRP A 59 11.84 -9.64 3.92
C TRP A 59 12.78 -10.64 3.27
N TRP A 60 13.39 -10.26 2.15
CA TRP A 60 14.34 -11.09 1.42
C TRP A 60 15.70 -10.40 1.33
N GLU A 61 16.75 -11.15 1.60
CA GLU A 61 18.14 -10.70 1.49
C GLU A 61 18.75 -11.27 0.21
N ALA A 62 19.34 -10.39 -0.59
CA ALA A 62 20.11 -10.76 -1.77
C ALA A 62 21.59 -10.88 -1.43
N ASP A 63 22.28 -11.79 -2.09
CA ASP A 63 23.74 -11.80 -2.15
C ASP A 63 24.26 -10.61 -2.97
N ALA A 64 25.55 -10.32 -2.83
CA ALA A 64 26.16 -9.14 -3.44
C ALA A 64 26.13 -9.16 -4.98
N GLU A 65 26.17 -10.35 -5.59
CA GLU A 65 26.14 -10.52 -7.05
C GLU A 65 24.73 -10.23 -7.58
N THR A 66 23.71 -10.86 -7.01
CA THR A 66 22.30 -10.58 -7.37
C THR A 66 21.89 -9.12 -7.09
N ALA A 67 22.42 -8.52 -6.02
CA ALA A 67 22.18 -7.10 -5.71
C ALA A 67 22.77 -6.16 -6.77
N ALA A 68 23.90 -6.53 -7.38
CA ALA A 68 24.52 -5.76 -8.46
C ALA A 68 23.74 -5.89 -9.78
N ASP A 69 23.24 -7.09 -10.09
CA ASP A 69 22.50 -7.36 -11.32
C ASP A 69 21.06 -6.80 -11.29
N HIS A 70 20.43 -6.80 -10.11
CA HIS A 70 19.04 -6.40 -9.95
C HIS A 70 18.81 -5.42 -8.78
N PRO A 71 19.44 -4.23 -8.78
CA PRO A 71 19.47 -3.33 -7.62
C PRO A 71 18.08 -2.83 -7.19
N VAL A 72 17.19 -2.57 -8.15
CA VAL A 72 15.83 -2.07 -7.86
C VAL A 72 14.96 -3.17 -7.24
N LEU A 73 15.05 -4.37 -7.80
CA LEU A 73 14.25 -5.52 -7.37
C LEU A 73 14.71 -6.02 -6.00
N THR A 74 16.02 -6.12 -5.78
CA THR A 74 16.58 -6.51 -4.48
C THR A 74 16.31 -5.45 -3.41
N ALA A 75 16.36 -4.16 -3.73
CA ALA A 75 15.96 -3.10 -2.80
C ALA A 75 14.48 -3.22 -2.40
N PHE A 76 13.59 -3.46 -3.37
CA PHE A 76 12.17 -3.67 -3.09
C PHE A 76 11.92 -4.95 -2.27
N LEU A 77 12.58 -6.05 -2.63
CA LEU A 77 12.48 -7.32 -1.91
C LEU A 77 13.17 -7.27 -0.54
N GLY A 78 14.06 -6.32 -0.28
CA GLY A 78 14.65 -6.06 1.03
C GLY A 78 13.77 -5.28 2.01
N LEU A 79 12.72 -4.60 1.53
CA LEU A 79 11.83 -3.81 2.41
C LEU A 79 10.99 -4.72 3.30
N SER A 80 10.89 -4.48 4.61
CA SER A 80 10.03 -5.32 5.45
C SER A 80 8.53 -5.20 5.08
N ASP A 81 7.75 -6.25 5.34
CA ASP A 81 6.29 -6.22 5.12
C ASP A 81 5.66 -5.05 5.90
N GLY A 82 6.17 -4.77 7.10
CA GLY A 82 5.82 -3.60 7.91
C GLY A 82 6.18 -2.27 7.24
N ALA A 83 7.36 -2.16 6.63
CA ALA A 83 7.76 -0.96 5.89
C ALA A 83 6.84 -0.67 4.71
N ILE A 84 6.47 -1.71 3.94
CA ILE A 84 5.53 -1.59 2.82
C ILE A 84 4.14 -1.17 3.32
N GLY A 85 3.67 -1.75 4.43
CA GLY A 85 2.44 -1.32 5.09
C GLY A 85 2.47 0.15 5.51
N GLY A 86 3.59 0.61 6.07
CA GLY A 86 3.82 2.01 6.44
C GLY A 86 3.77 2.96 5.25
N ILE A 87 4.37 2.58 4.11
CA ILE A 87 4.31 3.34 2.86
C ILE A 87 2.87 3.44 2.35
N CYS A 88 2.12 2.35 2.39
CA CYS A 88 0.72 2.35 1.96
C CYS A 88 -0.15 3.25 2.85
N LEU A 89 0.05 3.20 4.17
CA LEU A 89 -0.63 4.08 5.11
C LEU A 89 -0.29 5.55 4.87
N LEU A 90 0.98 5.86 4.64
CA LEU A 90 1.43 7.21 4.28
C LEU A 90 0.77 7.68 2.98
N ALA A 91 0.66 6.82 1.96
CA ALA A 91 -0.03 7.13 0.71
C ALA A 91 -1.51 7.45 0.96
N CYS A 92 -2.22 6.69 1.81
CA CYS A 92 -3.59 7.00 2.21
C CYS A 92 -3.72 8.38 2.85
N VAL A 93 -2.80 8.72 3.76
CA VAL A 93 -2.77 10.05 4.42
C VAL A 93 -2.55 11.16 3.40
N VAL A 94 -1.57 11.00 2.50
CA VAL A 94 -1.26 11.99 1.45
C VAL A 94 -2.45 12.19 0.51
N LEU A 95 -3.09 11.11 0.06
CA LEU A 95 -4.28 11.19 -0.82
C LEU A 95 -5.47 11.83 -0.10
N GLY A 96 -5.69 11.48 1.17
CA GLY A 96 -6.74 12.07 1.99
C GLY A 96 -6.53 13.57 2.22
N LEU A 97 -5.32 13.97 2.59
CA LEU A 97 -4.93 15.37 2.75
C LEU A 97 -5.05 16.15 1.43
N GLY A 98 -4.60 15.55 0.33
CA GLY A 98 -4.71 16.13 -1.01
C GLY A 98 -6.17 16.39 -1.39
N ALA A 99 -7.04 15.39 -1.20
CA ALA A 99 -8.48 15.53 -1.46
C ALA A 99 -9.12 16.61 -0.57
N TRP A 100 -8.72 16.70 0.70
CA TRP A 100 -9.21 17.73 1.62
C TRP A 100 -8.77 19.14 1.22
N LEU A 101 -7.49 19.33 0.87
CA LEU A 101 -6.96 20.60 0.39
C LEU A 101 -7.63 21.04 -0.93
N TRP A 102 -7.88 20.09 -1.84
CA TRP A 102 -8.58 20.37 -3.09
C TRP A 102 -10.04 20.77 -2.84
N GLY A 103 -10.73 20.08 -1.92
CA GLY A 103 -12.08 20.43 -1.50
C GLY A 103 -12.17 21.82 -0.84
N ARG A 104 -11.12 22.24 -0.11
CA ARG A 104 -11.01 23.59 0.47
C ARG A 104 -10.79 24.69 -0.57
N ARG A 105 -10.03 24.42 -1.63
CA ARG A 105 -9.72 25.41 -2.69
C ARG A 105 -10.87 25.65 -3.67
N TYR A 106 -11.76 24.68 -3.81
CA TYR A 106 -12.99 24.82 -4.60
C TYR A 106 -14.20 24.68 -3.67
N PRO A 107 -14.43 25.64 -2.75
CA PRO A 107 -15.72 25.70 -2.08
C PRO A 107 -16.76 25.78 -3.20
N LYS A 108 -17.77 24.90 -3.15
CA LYS A 108 -18.92 25.09 -4.05
C LYS A 108 -19.40 26.50 -3.81
N SER A 109 -19.28 27.36 -4.83
CA SER A 109 -19.98 28.64 -4.86
C SER A 109 -21.46 28.30 -4.70
N ALA A 110 -21.95 28.48 -3.47
CA ALA A 110 -23.35 28.45 -3.11
C ALA A 110 -23.80 29.90 -3.00
#